data_AF-A0AAP2RI58-F1
#
_entry.id   AF-A0AAP2RI58-F1
#
_cell.length_a   1.000
_cell.length_b   1.000
_cell.length_c   1.000
_cell.angle_alpha   90.00
_cell.angle_beta   90.00
_cell.angle_gamma   90.00
#
_symmetry.space_group_name_H-M   'P 1'
#
loop_
_entity.id
_entity.type
_entity.pdbx_description
1 polymer ?
#
loop_
_entity_poly.entity_id
_entity_poly.type
_entity_poly.pdbx_seq_one_letter_code
_entity_poly.pdbx_strand_id
1 'polypeptide(L)'
;MSFAEIVRYVPIEDMIALYQPYYEMDIHQFVDKVNAMCKEAKSETTLKLLRQKADLSQRKLAALSGVTVCTIQQYEQRQKNINKARMGYLIVLAKIRCCEVGGLMKKKE
;
A
#
# COMPACT_ATOMS: atom_id res chain seq x y z
N MET A 1 -9.72 -9.54 8.26
CA MET A 1 -9.70 -9.44 6.79
C MET A 1 -11.10 -9.76 6.32
N SER A 2 -11.75 -8.87 5.56
CA SER A 2 -13.11 -9.14 5.08
C SER A 2 -13.08 -9.99 3.80
N PHE A 3 -14.15 -10.72 3.51
CA PHE A 3 -14.25 -11.53 2.30
C PHE A 3 -14.07 -10.69 1.01
N ALA A 4 -14.63 -9.47 1.00
CA ALA A 4 -14.47 -8.54 -0.11
C ALA A 4 -13.01 -8.11 -0.34
N GLU A 5 -12.20 -8.02 0.71
CA GLU A 5 -10.76 -7.76 0.57
C GLU A 5 -10.03 -8.95 -0.05
N ILE A 6 -10.40 -10.19 0.31
CA ILE A 6 -9.77 -11.40 -0.21
C ILE A 6 -9.98 -11.48 -1.73
N VAL A 7 -11.23 -11.37 -2.18
CA VAL A 7 -11.58 -11.43 -3.61
C VAL A 7 -10.91 -10.31 -4.42
N ARG A 8 -10.70 -9.14 -3.80
CA ARG A 8 -10.03 -8.01 -4.45
C ARG A 8 -8.53 -8.22 -4.63
N TYR A 9 -7.88 -8.88 -3.68
CA TYR A 9 -6.42 -9.02 -3.64
C TYR A 9 -5.91 -10.37 -4.12
N VAL A 10 -6.75 -11.40 -4.08
CA VAL A 10 -6.46 -12.75 -4.56
C VAL A 10 -7.57 -13.14 -5.53
N PRO A 11 -7.38 -12.94 -6.85
CA PRO A 11 -8.32 -13.37 -7.86
C PRO A 11 -8.55 -14.89 -7.81
N ILE A 12 -9.68 -15.34 -8.36
CA ILE A 12 -10.09 -16.76 -8.32
C ILE A 12 -9.08 -17.63 -9.05
N GLU A 13 -8.50 -17.13 -10.14
CA GLU A 13 -7.47 -17.80 -10.93
C GLU A 13 -6.23 -18.14 -10.07
N ASP A 14 -5.79 -17.19 -9.25
CA ASP A 14 -4.67 -17.39 -8.33
C ASP A 14 -5.03 -18.39 -7.22
N MET A 15 -6.27 -18.36 -6.73
CA MET A 15 -6.76 -19.34 -5.75
C MET A 15 -6.76 -20.76 -6.30
N ILE A 16 -7.16 -20.95 -7.55
CA ILE A 16 -7.14 -22.26 -8.22
C ILE A 16 -5.69 -22.72 -8.43
N ALA A 17 -4.79 -21.81 -8.83
CA ALA A 17 -3.38 -22.13 -9.01
C ALA A 17 -2.71 -22.60 -7.70
N LEU A 18 -3.19 -22.12 -6.55
CA LEU A 18 -2.72 -22.56 -5.22
C LEU A 18 -3.25 -23.95 -4.82
N TYR A 19 -4.21 -24.54 -5.53
CA TYR A 19 -4.71 -25.87 -5.19
C TYR A 19 -3.63 -26.95 -5.37
N GLN A 20 -2.99 -27.03 -6.53
CA GLN A 20 -1.98 -28.05 -6.85
C GLN A 20 -0.79 -28.10 -5.86
N PRO A 21 -0.22 -26.96 -5.40
CA PRO A 21 0.86 -27.00 -4.42
C PRO A 21 0.41 -27.27 -2.97
N TYR A 22 -0.85 -26.99 -2.61
CA TYR A 22 -1.30 -27.04 -1.22
C TYR A 22 -2.35 -28.12 -0.91
N TYR A 23 -2.86 -28.89 -1.88
CA TYR A 23 -3.95 -29.85 -1.65
C TYR A 23 -3.59 -31.02 -0.71
N GLU A 24 -2.31 -31.40 -0.64
CA GLU A 24 -1.81 -32.42 0.30
C GLU A 24 -1.21 -31.81 1.59
N MET A 25 -1.15 -30.48 1.67
CA MET A 25 -0.56 -29.76 2.80
C MET A 25 -1.60 -29.45 3.88
N ASP A 26 -1.11 -29.07 5.05
CA ASP A 26 -1.97 -28.56 6.11
C ASP A 26 -2.66 -27.26 5.67
N ILE A 27 -3.97 -27.17 5.95
CA ILE A 27 -4.81 -26.04 5.55
C ILE A 27 -4.32 -24.69 6.08
N HIS A 28 -3.62 -24.66 7.23
CA HIS A 28 -3.04 -23.45 7.78
C HIS A 28 -1.97 -22.86 6.86
N GLN A 29 -1.22 -23.69 6.13
CA GLN A 29 -0.19 -23.20 5.20
C GLN A 29 -0.80 -22.49 3.99
N PHE A 30 -1.94 -23.00 3.51
CA PHE A 30 -2.73 -22.32 2.47
C PHE A 30 -3.24 -20.98 2.98
N VAL A 31 -3.81 -20.95 4.18
CA VAL A 31 -4.32 -19.72 4.82
C VAL A 31 -3.19 -18.71 5.02
N ASP A 32 -2.01 -19.14 5.44
CA ASP A 32 -0.83 -18.28 5.61
C ASP A 32 -0.36 -17.69 4.29
N LYS A 33 -0.36 -18.49 3.21
CA LYS A 33 -0.01 -18.02 1.87
C LYS A 33 -1.00 -16.97 1.36
N VAL A 34 -2.30 -17.22 1.47
CA VAL A 34 -3.36 -16.26 1.05
C VAL A 34 -3.28 -14.98 1.88
N ASN A 35 -3.04 -15.10 3.19
CA ASN A 35 -2.84 -13.96 4.08
C ASN A 35 -1.59 -13.15 3.70
N ALA A 36 -0.50 -13.80 3.31
CA ALA A 36 0.72 -13.13 2.84
C ALA A 36 0.45 -12.35 1.54
N MET A 37 -0.22 -12.96 0.57
CA MET A 37 -0.60 -12.30 -0.69
C MET A 37 -1.49 -11.07 -0.44
N CYS A 38 -2.49 -11.19 0.43
CA CYS A 38 -3.32 -10.05 0.83
C CYS A 38 -2.52 -8.95 1.53
N LYS A 39 -1.56 -9.32 2.39
CA LYS A 39 -0.67 -8.37 3.07
C LYS A 39 0.22 -7.63 2.09
N GLU A 40 0.77 -8.30 1.07
CA GLU A 40 1.61 -7.75 0.00
C GLU A 40 0.83 -6.83 -0.94
N ALA A 41 -0.42 -7.17 -1.27
CA ALA A 41 -1.25 -6.37 -2.14
C ALA A 41 -1.79 -5.09 -1.45
N LYS A 42 -2.17 -5.15 -0.17
CA LYS A 42 -2.50 -3.95 0.66
C LYS A 42 -1.34 -2.97 0.79
N SER A 43 -0.16 -3.51 0.62
CA SER A 43 1.12 -2.98 1.00
C SER A 43 1.69 -2.01 -0.02
N GLU A 44 1.63 -2.40 -1.29
CA GLU A 44 1.98 -1.57 -2.45
C GLU A 44 0.91 -0.50 -2.72
N THR A 45 -0.35 -0.85 -2.44
CA THR A 45 -1.47 0.06 -2.69
C THR A 45 -1.53 1.21 -1.70
N THR A 46 -1.22 1.03 -0.40
CA THR A 46 -1.46 2.12 0.57
C THR A 46 -0.69 3.41 0.25
N LEU A 47 0.61 3.34 -0.10
CA LEU A 47 1.40 4.54 -0.40
C LEU A 47 1.02 5.16 -1.76
N LYS A 48 0.87 4.31 -2.79
CA LYS A 48 0.45 4.75 -4.12
C LYS A 48 -0.96 5.35 -4.10
N LEU A 49 -1.87 4.78 -3.33
CA LEU A 49 -3.25 5.24 -3.14
C LEU A 49 -3.28 6.56 -2.35
N LEU A 50 -2.48 6.70 -1.29
CA LEU A 50 -2.35 7.97 -0.57
C LEU A 50 -1.82 9.08 -1.49
N ARG A 51 -0.83 8.77 -2.33
CA ARG A 51 -0.32 9.72 -3.33
C ARG A 51 -1.38 10.08 -4.37
N GLN A 52 -2.11 9.10 -4.90
CA GLN A 52 -3.17 9.32 -5.88
C GLN A 52 -4.34 10.11 -5.29
N LYS A 53 -4.77 9.83 -4.05
CA LYS A 53 -5.79 10.60 -3.33
C LYS A 53 -5.42 12.08 -3.16
N ALA A 54 -4.12 12.39 -3.11
CA ALA A 54 -3.61 13.75 -3.00
C ALA A 54 -3.40 14.43 -4.37
N ASP A 55 -3.80 13.79 -5.47
CA ASP A 55 -3.55 14.25 -6.86
C ASP A 55 -2.08 14.57 -7.16
N LEU A 56 -1.16 13.87 -6.47
CA LEU A 56 0.28 14.05 -6.63
C LEU A 56 0.84 13.04 -7.64
N SER A 57 1.55 13.52 -8.65
CA SER A 57 2.39 12.65 -9.46
C SER A 57 3.68 12.28 -8.71
N GLN A 58 4.32 11.17 -9.07
CA GLN A 58 5.63 10.80 -8.48
C GLN A 58 6.66 11.93 -8.63
N ARG A 59 6.62 12.70 -9.74
CA ARG A 59 7.46 13.88 -9.98
C ARG A 59 7.13 15.04 -9.03
N LYS A 60 5.85 15.35 -8.81
CA LYS A 60 5.45 16.39 -7.85
C LYS A 60 5.85 16.01 -6.42
N LEU A 61 5.64 14.76 -6.04
CA LEU A 61 6.07 14.26 -4.72
C LEU A 61 7.59 14.32 -4.56
N ALA A 62 8.36 13.99 -5.61
CA ALA A 62 9.81 14.11 -5.64
C ALA A 62 10.27 15.56 -5.42
N ALA A 63 9.67 16.51 -6.13
CA ALA A 63 9.99 17.93 -6.01
C ALA A 63 9.70 18.47 -4.59
N LEU A 64 8.58 18.06 -3.98
CA LEU A 64 8.19 18.51 -2.64
C LEU A 64 9.03 17.89 -1.51
N SER A 65 9.43 16.63 -1.67
CA SER A 65 10.15 15.88 -0.63
C SER A 65 11.67 15.93 -0.75
N GLY A 66 12.21 16.46 -1.87
CA GLY A 66 13.64 16.45 -2.17
C GLY A 66 14.19 15.03 -2.39
N VAL A 67 13.32 14.06 -2.69
CA VAL A 67 13.67 12.66 -2.93
C VAL A 67 13.51 12.35 -4.41
N THR A 68 14.41 11.55 -4.99
CA THR A 68 14.34 11.21 -6.42
C THR A 68 13.13 10.33 -6.73
N VAL A 69 12.60 10.45 -7.95
CA VAL A 69 11.45 9.66 -8.43
C VAL A 69 11.70 8.16 -8.31
N CYS A 70 12.91 7.70 -8.63
CA CYS A 70 13.32 6.30 -8.48
C CYS A 70 13.24 5.84 -7.02
N THR A 71 13.62 6.68 -6.06
CA THR A 71 13.52 6.34 -4.64
C THR A 71 12.06 6.28 -4.18
N ILE A 72 11.18 7.14 -4.70
CA ILE A 72 9.74 7.06 -4.44
C ILE A 72 9.15 5.77 -5.00
N GLN A 73 9.51 5.39 -6.22
CA GLN A 73 9.13 4.10 -6.80
C GLN A 73 9.60 2.93 -5.93
N GLN A 74 10.84 2.97 -5.44
CA GLN A 74 11.38 1.97 -4.52
C GLN A 74 10.62 1.91 -3.18
N TYR A 75 10.11 3.03 -2.68
CA TYR A 75 9.24 3.04 -1.48
C TYR A 75 7.84 2.48 -1.78
N GLU A 76 7.24 2.85 -2.92
CA GLU A 76 5.92 2.34 -3.34
C GLU A 76 5.96 0.83 -3.63
N GLN A 77 7.06 0.34 -4.21
CA GLN A 77 7.34 -1.07 -4.49
C GLN A 77 8.01 -1.80 -3.32
N ARG A 78 8.12 -1.15 -2.15
CA ARG A 78 8.74 -1.68 -0.91
C ARG A 78 10.16 -2.23 -1.00
N GLN A 79 10.88 -1.99 -2.10
CA GLN A 79 12.31 -2.27 -2.19
C GLN A 79 13.14 -1.48 -1.18
N LYS A 80 12.61 -0.34 -0.67
CA LYS A 80 13.17 0.38 0.46
C LYS A 80 12.20 0.48 1.63
N ASN A 81 12.74 0.30 2.83
CA ASN A 81 12.01 0.47 4.08
C ASN A 81 11.65 1.94 4.32
N ILE A 82 10.35 2.23 4.39
CA ILE A 82 9.84 3.58 4.68
C ILE A 82 10.24 4.09 6.08
N ASN A 83 10.47 3.18 7.03
CA ASN A 83 10.95 3.53 8.37
C ASN A 83 12.37 4.13 8.33
N LYS A 84 13.12 3.90 7.24
CA LYS A 84 14.42 4.53 6.97
C LYS A 84 14.31 5.65 5.93
N ALA A 85 13.11 6.15 5.63
CA ALA A 85 12.95 7.22 4.68
C ALA A 85 13.53 8.54 5.21
N ARG A 86 14.04 9.36 4.27
CA ARG A 86 14.50 10.71 4.61
C ARG A 86 13.35 11.50 5.26
N MET A 87 13.67 12.26 6.30
CA MET A 87 12.71 13.06 7.08
C MET A 87 11.79 13.91 6.20
N GLY A 88 12.31 14.50 5.11
CA GLY A 88 11.52 15.28 4.15
C GLY A 88 10.39 14.49 3.48
N TYR A 89 10.60 13.21 3.16
CA TYR A 89 9.57 12.35 2.59
C TYR A 89 8.47 12.02 3.61
N LEU A 90 8.85 11.74 4.85
CA LEU A 90 7.92 11.48 5.94
C LEU A 90 7.08 12.73 6.27
N ILE A 91 7.67 13.92 6.27
CA ILE A 91 6.95 15.18 6.51
C ILE A 91 5.94 15.45 5.39
N VAL A 92 6.30 15.24 4.12
CA VAL A 92 5.38 15.45 2.99
C VAL A 92 4.24 14.43 3.00
N LEU A 93 4.54 13.15 3.29
CA LEU A 93 3.51 12.12 3.48
C LEU A 93 2.61 12.41 4.69
N ALA A 94 3.18 12.87 5.81
CA ALA A 94 2.41 13.24 7.00
C ALA A 94 1.52 14.45 6.71
N LYS A 95 1.99 15.44 5.93
CA LYS A 95 1.15 16.54 5.45
C LYS A 95 0.01 16.06 4.56
N ILE A 96 0.27 15.14 3.62
CA ILE A 96 -0.79 14.53 2.81
C ILE A 96 -1.83 13.85 3.71
N ARG A 97 -1.39 13.10 4.70
CA ARG A 97 -2.25 12.38 5.65
C ARG A 97 -2.99 13.30 6.62
N CYS A 98 -2.37 14.41 7.06
CA CYS A 98 -3.00 15.43 7.89
C CYS A 98 -3.93 16.35 7.09
N CYS A 99 -3.70 16.56 5.78
CA CYS A 99 -4.64 17.25 4.91
C CYS A 99 -5.97 16.48 4.77
N GLU A 100 -5.99 15.16 4.97
CA GLU A 100 -7.23 14.37 5.09
C GLU A 100 -7.99 14.68 6.39
N VAL A 101 -7.31 15.10 7.47
CA VAL A 101 -7.94 15.53 8.75
C VAL A 101 -8.30 17.03 8.72
N GLY A 102 -7.50 17.86 8.07
CA GLY A 102 -7.75 19.30 7.90
C GLY A 102 -8.96 19.63 7.01
N GLY A 103 -9.38 18.69 6.15
CA GLY A 103 -10.62 18.80 5.37
C GLY A 103 -11.90 18.45 6.14
N LEU A 104 -11.79 18.01 7.40
CA LEU A 104 -12.93 17.59 8.24
C LEU A 104 -13.26 18.55 9.39
N MET A 105 -12.67 19.75 9.45
CA MET A 105 -13.25 20.83 10.25
C MET A 105 -14.35 21.53 9.44
N LYS A 106 -15.51 20.87 9.33
CA LYS A 106 -16.75 21.60 9.00
C LYS A 106 -16.90 22.71 10.04
N LYS A 107 -16.86 23.96 9.59
CA LYS A 107 -17.38 25.09 10.37
C LYS A 107 -18.79 24.69 10.81
N LYS A 108 -18.98 24.56 12.13
CA LYS A 108 -20.30 24.63 12.75
C LYS A 108 -20.68 26.11 12.69
N GLU A 109 -21.66 26.41 11.85
CA GLU A 109 -22.57 27.53 12.11
C GLU A 109 -23.78 26.94 12.83
#